data_AF-K0T7W7-F1
#
_entry.id   AF-K0T7W7-F1
#
_cell.length_a   1.000
_cell.length_b   1.000
_cell.length_c   1.000
_cell.angle_alpha   90.00
_cell.angle_beta   90.00
_cell.angle_gamma   90.00
#
_symmetry.space_group_name_H-M   'P 1'
#
loop_
_entity.id
_entity.type
_entity.pdbx_description
1 polymer ?
#
loop_
_entity_poly.entity_id
_entity_poly.type
_entity_poly.pdbx_seq_one_letter_code
_entity_poly.pdbx_strand_id
1 'polypeptide(L)'
;KTAEGVINNKIQPKRTKAMDMRFHWLRDRETLRQLRFYWRAGTLNLADYFTKHHSAAHHKSVRGEFLTLQRVLDEARLRYARQIAARQ
;
A
#
# COMPACT_ATOMS: atom_id res chain seq x y z
N LYS A 1 -1.45 -11.72 10.39
CA LYS A 1 -1.81 -13.16 10.40
C LYS A 1 -3.32 -13.34 10.49
N THR A 2 -3.98 -12.66 11.43
CA THR A 2 -5.44 -12.81 11.65
C THR A 2 -6.31 -12.26 10.52
N ALA A 3 -6.12 -11.02 10.06
CA ALA A 3 -6.99 -10.42 9.04
C ALA A 3 -6.94 -11.13 7.68
N GLU A 4 -5.73 -11.46 7.19
CA GLU A 4 -5.54 -12.23 5.95
C GLU A 4 -6.19 -13.61 6.06
N GLY A 5 -6.02 -14.30 7.19
CA GLY A 5 -6.64 -15.61 7.41
C GLY A 5 -8.17 -15.55 7.42
N VAL A 6 -8.75 -14.48 7.96
CA VAL A 6 -10.21 -14.30 7.98
C VAL A 6 -10.72 -13.99 6.56
N ILE A 7 -10.05 -13.11 5.79
CA ILE A 7 -10.46 -12.77 4.40
C ILE A 7 -10.36 -13.98 3.47
N ASN A 8 -9.29 -14.76 3.59
CA ASN A 8 -9.05 -15.94 2.75
C ASN A 8 -9.75 -17.21 3.28
N ASN A 9 -10.74 -17.08 4.18
CA ASN A 9 -11.50 -18.18 4.79
C ASN A 9 -10.64 -19.24 5.52
N LYS A 10 -9.40 -18.93 5.89
CA LYS A 10 -8.51 -19.80 6.67
C LYS A 10 -8.83 -19.78 8.17
N ILE A 11 -9.47 -18.72 8.66
CA ILE A 11 -9.83 -18.52 10.06
C ILE A 11 -11.29 -18.07 10.11
N GLN A 12 -12.14 -18.82 10.81
CA GLN A 12 -13.53 -18.42 11.04
C GLN A 12 -13.69 -17.72 12.40
N PRO A 13 -14.05 -16.43 12.44
CA PRO A 13 -14.23 -15.70 13.69
C PRO A 13 -15.49 -16.16 14.44
N LYS A 14 -15.36 -16.48 15.74
CA LYS A 14 -16.48 -16.95 16.57
C LYS A 14 -17.47 -15.85 16.99
N ARG A 15 -17.00 -14.60 17.20
CA ARG A 15 -17.83 -13.39 17.47
C ARG A 15 -17.02 -12.12 17.20
N THR A 16 -17.42 -11.29 16.25
CA THR A 16 -16.72 -10.02 15.97
C THR A 16 -17.68 -8.86 15.64
N LYS A 17 -18.32 -8.30 16.68
CA LYS A 17 -19.40 -7.29 16.57
C LYS A 17 -19.01 -6.00 15.82
N ALA A 18 -17.75 -5.56 15.90
CA ALA A 18 -17.26 -4.36 15.21
C ALA A 18 -16.59 -4.64 13.86
N MET A 19 -16.34 -5.91 13.56
CA MET A 19 -15.51 -6.34 12.42
C MET A 19 -16.36 -6.79 11.23
N ASP A 20 -17.64 -7.08 11.47
CA ASP A 20 -18.55 -7.72 10.52
C ASP A 20 -18.71 -6.93 9.21
N MET A 21 -19.11 -5.65 9.28
CA MET A 21 -19.39 -4.86 8.07
C MET A 21 -18.15 -4.60 7.20
N ARG A 22 -17.02 -4.25 7.83
CA ARG A 22 -15.77 -4.00 7.08
C ARG A 22 -15.24 -5.29 6.46
N PHE A 23 -15.41 -6.41 7.15
CA PHE A 23 -15.01 -7.72 6.66
C PHE A 23 -15.84 -8.18 5.46
N HIS A 24 -17.17 -8.03 5.52
CA HIS A 24 -18.03 -8.35 4.39
C HIS A 24 -17.72 -7.50 3.16
N TRP A 25 -17.44 -6.21 3.35
CA TRP A 25 -16.98 -5.36 2.25
C TRP A 25 -15.66 -5.85 1.66
N LEU A 26 -14.66 -6.23 2.49
CA LEU A 26 -13.39 -6.76 2.01
C LEU A 26 -13.56 -8.07 1.22
N ARG A 27 -14.46 -8.97 1.67
CA ARG A 27 -14.80 -10.20 0.95
C ARG A 27 -15.49 -9.93 -0.38
N ASP A 28 -16.37 -8.93 -0.44
CA ASP A 28 -16.98 -8.50 -1.71
C ASP A 28 -15.89 -8.02 -2.69
N ARG A 29 -14.96 -7.17 -2.23
CA ARG A 29 -13.83 -6.71 -3.07
C ARG A 29 -12.92 -7.85 -3.53
N GLU A 30 -12.70 -8.85 -2.69
CA GLU A 30 -11.96 -10.07 -3.03
C GLU A 30 -12.71 -10.89 -4.10
N THR A 31 -14.02 -11.10 -3.91
CA THR A 31 -14.89 -11.85 -4.83
C THR A 31 -14.93 -11.20 -6.21
N LEU A 32 -15.01 -9.87 -6.25
CA LEU A 32 -14.95 -9.07 -7.48
C LEU A 32 -13.53 -8.97 -8.06
N ARG A 33 -12.53 -9.61 -7.43
CA ARG A 33 -11.11 -9.61 -7.82
C ARG A 33 -10.52 -8.21 -7.95
N GLN A 34 -11.05 -7.25 -7.21
CA GLN A 34 -10.60 -5.86 -7.24
C GLN A 34 -9.31 -5.68 -6.41
N LEU A 35 -9.14 -6.48 -5.36
CA LEU A 35 -8.02 -6.39 -4.44
C LEU A 35 -7.33 -7.75 -4.27
N ARG A 36 -6.00 -7.73 -4.08
CA ARG A 36 -5.21 -8.89 -3.68
C ARG A 36 -4.66 -8.67 -2.28
N PHE A 37 -5.03 -9.56 -1.35
CA PHE A 37 -4.65 -9.44 0.05
C PHE A 37 -3.42 -10.28 0.36
N TYR A 38 -2.34 -9.62 0.78
CA TYR A 38 -1.11 -10.27 1.19
C TYR A 38 -0.84 -9.99 2.66
N TRP A 39 -0.38 -11.00 3.38
CA TRP A 39 0.21 -10.78 4.69
C TRP A 39 1.69 -10.47 4.55
N ARG A 40 2.15 -9.47 5.30
CA ARG A 40 3.57 -9.15 5.46
C ARG A 40 3.88 -8.94 6.94
N ALA A 41 5.10 -9.28 7.34
CA ALA A 41 5.60 -8.93 8.68
C ALA A 41 5.67 -7.40 8.82
N GLY A 42 5.41 -6.88 10.03
CA GLY A 42 5.33 -5.44 10.28
C GLY A 42 6.61 -4.68 9.91
N THR A 43 7.78 -5.27 10.17
CA THR A 43 9.09 -4.69 9.83
C THR A 43 9.30 -4.52 8.32
N LEU A 44 8.60 -5.30 7.50
CA LEU A 44 8.65 -5.23 6.05
C LEU A 44 7.43 -4.48 5.47
N ASN A 45 6.45 -4.13 6.30
CA ASN A 45 5.23 -3.49 5.84
C ASN A 45 5.41 -1.96 5.77
N LEU A 46 5.81 -1.47 4.60
CA LEU A 46 6.00 -0.04 4.37
C LEU A 46 4.73 0.79 4.54
N ALA A 47 3.54 0.19 4.43
CA ALA A 47 2.27 0.91 4.58
C ALA A 47 2.05 1.43 6.03
N ASP A 48 2.68 0.81 7.01
CA ASP A 48 2.56 1.15 8.43
C ASP A 48 3.33 2.44 8.81
N TYR A 49 4.27 2.86 7.96
CA TYR A 49 5.07 4.06 8.17
C TYR A 49 4.22 5.33 8.29
N PHE A 50 3.18 5.47 7.45
CA PHE A 50 2.34 6.67 7.42
C PHE A 50 1.40 6.79 8.62
N THR A 51 1.14 5.69 9.33
CA THR A 51 0.22 5.65 10.46
C THR A 51 0.92 5.78 11.81
N LYS A 52 2.26 5.77 11.83
CA LYS A 52 3.07 5.80 13.05
C LYS A 52 3.80 7.12 13.22
N HIS A 53 4.00 7.51 14.48
CA HIS A 53 4.88 8.61 14.81
C HIS A 53 6.34 8.16 14.68
N HIS A 54 7.15 8.95 13.99
CA HIS A 54 8.57 8.71 13.79
C HIS A 54 9.39 9.98 14.05
N SER A 55 10.65 9.81 14.44
CA SER A 55 11.56 10.94 14.61
C SER A 55 11.99 11.50 13.25
N ALA A 56 12.40 12.78 13.22
CA ALA A 56 12.90 13.43 12.01
C ALA A 56 14.11 12.69 11.40
N ALA A 57 14.97 12.11 12.24
CA ALA A 57 16.11 11.30 11.78
C ALA A 57 15.65 10.04 11.05
N HIS A 58 14.63 9.34 11.59
CA HIS A 58 14.05 8.17 10.93
C HIS A 58 13.37 8.53 9.60
N HIS A 59 12.63 9.64 9.55
CA HIS A 59 12.04 10.13 8.31
C HIS A 59 13.10 10.39 7.23
N LYS A 60 14.26 10.96 7.60
CA LYS A 60 15.38 11.17 6.67
C LYS A 60 15.96 9.85 6.16
N SER A 61 16.14 8.86 7.04
CA SER A 61 16.74 7.58 6.66
C SER A 61 15.86 6.77 5.71
N VAL A 62 14.53 6.77 5.91
CA VAL A 62 13.60 5.98 5.09
C VAL A 62 13.04 6.73 3.90
N ARG A 63 13.30 8.04 3.76
CA ARG A 63 12.78 8.88 2.68
C ARG A 63 13.03 8.28 1.29
N GLY A 64 14.20 7.66 1.08
CA GLY A 64 14.57 7.05 -0.19
C GLY A 64 13.72 5.84 -0.60
N GLU A 65 13.04 5.20 0.36
CA GLU A 65 12.13 4.07 0.09
C GLU A 65 10.77 4.54 -0.45
N PHE A 66 10.37 5.77 -0.11
CA PHE A 66 9.03 6.31 -0.43
C PHE A 66 9.05 7.35 -1.54
N LEU A 67 10.11 8.14 -1.64
CA LEU A 67 10.21 9.20 -2.65
C LEU A 67 11.00 8.73 -3.87
N THR A 68 10.45 9.01 -5.04
CA THR A 68 11.18 8.86 -6.31
C THR A 68 12.42 9.76 -6.30
N LEU A 69 13.57 9.21 -6.68
CA LEU A 69 14.82 9.97 -6.77
C LEU A 69 14.69 11.12 -7.76
N GLN A 70 15.27 12.27 -7.41
CA GLN A 70 15.19 13.50 -8.21
C GLN A 70 15.63 13.29 -9.66
N ARG A 71 16.74 12.57 -9.86
CA ARG A 71 17.26 12.21 -11.20
C ARG A 71 16.20 11.53 -12.08
N VAL A 72 15.39 10.64 -11.51
CA VAL A 72 14.37 9.88 -12.24
C VAL A 72 13.21 10.80 -12.63
N LEU A 73 12.85 11.73 -11.74
CA LEU A 73 11.84 12.73 -12.03
C LEU A 73 12.29 13.68 -13.15
N ASP A 74 13.55 14.11 -13.11
CA ASP A 74 14.11 15.02 -14.11
C ASP A 74 14.20 14.35 -15.48
N GLU A 75 14.65 13.09 -15.54
CA GLU A 75 14.61 12.28 -16.76
C GLU A 75 13.19 12.13 -17.31
N ALA A 76 12.20 11.85 -16.45
CA ALA A 76 10.81 11.72 -16.86
C ALA A 76 10.24 13.04 -17.43
N ARG A 77 10.55 14.17 -16.79
CA ARG A 77 10.16 15.51 -17.26
C ARG A 77 10.74 15.82 -18.63
N LEU A 78 12.03 15.55 -18.83
CA LEU A 78 12.69 15.75 -20.12
C LEU A 78 12.07 14.89 -21.23
N ARG A 79 11.77 13.62 -20.94
CA ARG A 79 11.09 12.72 -21.88
C ARG A 79 9.71 13.25 -22.27
N TYR A 80 8.94 13.71 -21.29
CA TYR A 80 7.61 14.27 -21.51
C TYR A 80 7.67 15.55 -22.38
N ALA A 81 8.59 16.46 -22.09
CA ALA A 81 8.79 17.68 -22.88
C ALA A 81 9.12 17.37 -24.35
N ARG A 82 9.99 16.37 -24.59
CA ARG A 82 10.31 15.91 -25.95
C ARG A 82 9.11 15.31 -26.68
N GLN A 83 8.28 14.53 -25.99
CA GLN A 83 7.06 13.98 -26.58
C GLN A 83 6.03 15.04 -26.95
N ILE A 84 5.89 16.11 -26.14
CA ILE A 84 5.03 17.24 -26.48
C ILE A 84 5.56 17.94 -27.73
N ALA A 85 6.85 18.27 -27.76
CA ALA A 85 7.46 18.94 -28.89
C ALA A 85 7.37 18.14 -30.20
N ALA A 86 7.42 16.80 -30.13
CA ALA A 86 7.31 15.92 -31.29
C ALA A 86 5.85 15.69 -31.77
N ARG A 87 4.84 16.16 -31.02
CA ARG A 87 3.42 16.05 -31.38
C ARG A 87 2.86 17.32 -32.02
N GLN A 88 3.62 18.42 -32.02
CA GLN A 88 3.31 19.67 -32.68
C GLN A 88 3.98 19.70 -34.05
#